data_AF-A0A8T6VNZ7-F1
#
_entry.id   AF-A0A8T6VNZ7-F1
#
_cell.length_a   1.000
_cell.length_b   1.000
_cell.length_c   1.000
_cell.angle_alpha   90.00
_cell.angle_beta   90.00
_cell.angle_gamma   90.00
#
_symmetry.space_group_name_H-M   'P 1'
#
loop_
_entity.id
_entity.type
_entity.pdbx_description
1 polymer ?
#
loop_
_entity_poly.entity_id
_entity_poly.type
_entity_poly.pdbx_seq_one_letter_code
_entity_poly.pdbx_strand_id
1 'polypeptide(L)' 'MIKKITVSTGTRSEYGILRPILHKLVASKKLELILLVSGMHLSKKVIVNRVKKFR' A
#
# COMPACT_ATOMS: atom_id res chain seq x y z
N MET A 1 17.82 0.89 -11.59
CA MET A 1 17.45 1.34 -10.23
C MET A 1 15.99 0.98 -9.95
N ILE A 2 15.69 0.43 -8.78
CA ILE A 2 14.30 0.19 -8.33
C ILE A 2 13.70 1.53 -7.90
N LYS A 3 12.50 1.88 -8.38
CA LYS A 3 11.80 3.11 -7.99
C LYS A 3 10.86 2.85 -6.82
N LYS A 4 10.91 3.69 -5.80
CA LYS A 4 9.98 3.62 -4.66
C LYS A 4 8.72 4.42 -4.96
N ILE A 5 7.57 3.82 -4.69
CA ILE A 5 6.25 4.47 -4.84
C ILE A 5 5.51 4.34 -3.52
N THR A 6 5.03 5.47 -3.02
CA THR A 6 4.19 5.51 -1.82
C THR A 6 2.75 5.78 -2.22
N VAL A 7 1.83 4.95 -1.73
CA VAL A 7 0.39 5.15 -1.85
C VAL A 7 -0.14 5.42 -0.44
N SER A 8 -0.86 6.53 -0.23
CA SER A 8 -1.51 6.87 1.03
C SER A 8 -3.03 6.86 0.87
N THR A 9 -3.75 6.25 1.80
CA THR A 9 -5.22 6.20 1.81
C THR A 9 -5.79 6.42 3.20
N GLY A 10 -6.87 7.20 3.29
CA GLY A 10 -7.49 7.66 4.53
C GLY A 10 -8.68 6.83 5.01
N THR A 11 -9.22 5.95 4.17
CA THR A 11 -10.44 5.20 4.50
C THR A 11 -10.36 3.74 4.02
N ARG A 12 -11.08 2.83 4.69
CA ARG A 12 -11.20 1.43 4.22
C ARG A 12 -11.87 1.35 2.84
N SER A 13 -12.77 2.28 2.53
CA SER A 13 -13.49 2.34 1.27
C SER A 13 -12.57 2.62 0.08
N GLU A 14 -11.56 3.46 0.25
CA GLU A 14 -10.54 3.74 -0.77
C GLU A 14 -9.65 2.53 -1.07
N TYR A 15 -9.33 1.70 -0.06
CA TYR A 15 -8.51 0.50 -0.27
C TYR A 15 -9.16 -0.46 -1.29
N GLY A 16 -10.48 -0.62 -1.24
CA GLY A 16 -11.21 -1.46 -2.20
C GLY A 16 -11.01 -1.02 -3.64
N ILE A 17 -11.03 0.29 -3.88
CA ILE A 17 -10.82 0.91 -5.20
C ILE A 17 -9.35 0.79 -5.63
N LEU A 18 -8.40 0.96 -4.70
CA LEU A 18 -6.97 0.92 -4.98
C LEU A 18 -6.43 -0.50 -5.17
N ARG A 19 -7.11 -1.53 -4.68
CA ARG A 19 -6.68 -2.93 -4.72
C ARG A 19 -6.11 -3.40 -6.07
N PRO A 20 -6.78 -3.23 -7.23
CA PRO A 20 -6.22 -3.63 -8.52
C PRO A 20 -4.93 -2.87 -8.90
N ILE A 21 -4.80 -1.61 -8.49
CA ILE A 21 -3.60 -0.80 -8.73
C ILE A 21 -2.45 -1.29 -7.85
N LEU A 22 -2.70 -1.51 -6.56
CA LEU A 22 -1.72 -2.05 -5.63
C LEU A 22 -1.18 -3.40 -6.09
N HIS A 23 -2.04 -4.28 -6.61
CA HIS A 23 -1.61 -5.57 -7.20
C HIS A 23 -0.66 -5.38 -8.38
N LYS A 24 -0.94 -4.45 -9.30
CA LYS A 24 -0.05 -4.14 -10.43
C LYS A 24 1.29 -3.54 -9.98
N LEU A 25 1.27 -2.69 -8.95
CA LEU A 25 2.48 -2.09 -8.38
C LEU A 25 3.37 -3.14 -7.71
N VAL A 26 2.79 -4.08 -6.95
CA VAL A 26 3.51 -5.20 -6.33
C VAL A 26 4.06 -6.19 -7.36
N ALA A 27 3.36 -6.42 -8.47
CA ALA A 27 3.80 -7.32 -9.53
C ALA A 27 5.02 -6.80 -10.32
N SER A 28 5.32 -5.50 -10.24
CA SER A 28 6.41 -4.90 -10.98
C SER A 28 7.76 -5.12 -10.30
N LYS A 29 8.68 -5.80 -11.01
CA LYS A 29 10.08 -5.97 -10.55
C LYS A 29 10.89 -4.67 -10.51
N LYS A 30 10.37 -3.58 -11.07
CA LYS A 30 11.02 -2.28 -11.14
C LYS A 30 10.58 -1.32 -10.02
N LEU A 31 9.55 -1.69 -9.26
CA LEU A 31 8.89 -0.84 -8.28
C LEU A 31 8.95 -1.46 -6.89
N GLU A 32 9.13 -0.62 -5.87
CA GLU A 32 8.96 -0.96 -4.46
C GLU A 32 7.76 -0.17 -3.93
N LEU A 33 6.69 -0.86 -3.55
CA LEU A 33 5.46 -0.24 -3.05
C LEU A 33 5.54 -0.06 -1.53
N ILE A 34 5.25 1.17 -1.08
CA ILE A 34 5.01 1.53 0.32
C ILE A 34 3.53 1.95 0.42
N LEU A 35 2.73 1.22 1.20
CA LEU A 35 1.32 1.58 1.42
C LEU A 35 1.17 2.17 2.82
N LEU A 36 0.66 3.41 2.89
CA LEU A 36 0.29 4.09 4.11
C LEU A 36 -1.23 4.11 4.21
N VAL A 37 -1.79 3.57 5.29
CA VAL A 37 -3.23 3.57 5.54
C VAL A 37 -3.48 4.36 6.82
N SER A 38 -4.20 5.47 6.71
CA SER A 38 -4.56 6.36 7.81
C SER A 38 -6.08 6.38 8.00
N GLY A 39 -6.65 5.33 8.61
CA GLY A 39 -8.09 5.24 8.85
C GLY A 39 -8.53 5.72 10.25
N MET A 40 -9.36 6.76 10.32
CA MET A 40 -10.09 7.15 11.53
C MET A 40 -11.33 6.27 11.70
N HIS A 41 -11.17 5.04 12.20
CA HIS A 41 -12.28 4.37 12.90
C HIS A 41 -11.85 3.28 13.91
N LEU A 42 -10.67 2.68 13.81
CA LEU A 42 -10.22 1.69 14.79
C LEU A 42 -8.71 1.70 14.89
N SER A 43 -8.20 2.28 15.98
CA SER A 43 -6.82 2.20 16.46
C SER A 43 -5.77 2.93 15.60
N LYS A 44 -5.02 3.80 16.29
CA LYS A 44 -3.81 4.49 15.84
C LYS A 44 -2.79 3.47 15.31
N LYS A 45 -2.90 3.10 14.04
CA LYS A 45 -2.03 2.10 13.40
C LYS A 45 -1.54 2.66 12.07
N VAL A 46 -0.39 3.34 12.11
CA VAL A 46 0.42 3.57 10.92
C VAL A 46 0.99 2.20 10.54
N ILE A 47 0.24 1.42 9.76
CA ILE A 47 0.75 0.15 9.24
C ILE A 47 1.75 0.53 8.13
N VAL A 48 3.02 0.67 8.50
CA VAL A 48 4.12 0.67 7.52
C VAL A 48 4.36 -0.79 7.12
N ASN A 49 3.47 -1.33 6.31
CA ASN A 49 3.73 -2.60 5.65
C ASN A 49 4.74 -2.31 4.52
N ARG A 50 6.03 -2.40 4.85
CA ARG A 50 7.04 -2.74 3.86
C ARG A 50 6.69 -4.13 3.38
N VAL A 51 6.02 -4.23 2.24
CA VAL A 51 5.67 -5.51 1.62
C VAL A 51 6.97 -6.21 1.24
N LYS A 52 7.59 -6.92 2.19
CA LYS A 52 8.52 -8.01 1.89
C LYS A 52 7.63 -9.14 1.41
N LYS A 53 7.54 -9.24 0.08
CA LYS A 53 7.14 -10.42 -0.71
C LYS A 53 6.35 -11.44 0.13
N PHE A 54 5.02 -11.30 0.15
CA PHE A 54 4.14 -12.34 0.68
C PHE A 54 4.44 -13.61 -0.11
N ARG A 55 5.04 -14.58 0.58
CA ARG A 55 5.26 -15.93 0.08
C ARG A 55 4.05 -16.76 0.45
#